data_AF-A0A2P5EPF8-F1
#
_entry.id   AF-A0A2P5EPF8-F1
#
_cell.length_a   1.000
_cell.length_b   1.000
_cell.length_c   1.000
_cell.angle_alpha   90.00
_cell.angle_beta   90.00
_cell.angle_gamma   90.00
#
_symmetry.space_group_name_H-M   'P 1'
#
loop_
_entity.id
_entity.type
_entity.pdbx_description
1 polymer ?
#
loop_
_entity_poly.entity_id
_entity_poly.type
_entity_poly.pdbx_seq_one_letter_code
_entity_poly.pdbx_strand_id
1 'polypeptide(L)'
;MALIGGRVDYILGDNPLQMSYMVGYGARYPQRIHHRGSSLPSVQAHPAHIGCKAGSRYFLSPNPNPNLLVGAVVGGPNSTDAFPDSRPYFQESEPTTYINAPLVGLLAFFSAHY
;
A
#
# COMPACT_ATOMS: atom_id res chain seq x y z
N MET A 1 16.95 16.24 11.74
CA MET A 1 15.49 16.05 11.84
C MET A 1 14.76 16.44 10.56
N ALA A 2 14.96 17.64 10.00
CA ALA A 2 14.28 18.08 8.76
C ALA A 2 14.38 17.10 7.56
N LEU A 3 15.55 16.49 7.33
CA LEU A 3 15.74 15.53 6.23
C LEU A 3 14.95 14.22 6.38
N ILE A 4 14.69 13.78 7.62
CA ILE A 4 13.93 12.53 7.89
C ILE A 4 12.43 12.83 7.85
N GLY A 5 12.01 13.97 8.43
CA GLY A 5 10.63 14.47 8.34
C GLY A 5 10.17 14.54 6.88
N GLY A 6 10.92 15.21 6.01
CA GLY A 6 10.56 15.33 4.59
C GLY A 6 10.42 14.00 3.84
N ARG A 7 11.15 12.94 4.24
CA ARG A 7 10.94 11.60 3.64
C ARG A 7 9.67 10.93 4.13
N VAL A 8 9.32 11.10 5.39
CA VAL A 8 8.05 10.60 5.94
C VAL A 8 6.89 11.39 5.36
N ASP A 9 6.99 12.71 5.27
CA ASP A 9 5.97 13.56 4.64
C ASP A 9 5.75 13.16 3.18
N TYR A 10 6.83 12.89 2.43
CA TYR A 10 6.74 12.36 1.06
C TYR A 10 5.96 11.04 1.00
N ILE A 11 6.25 10.08 1.90
CA ILE A 11 5.49 8.81 1.97
C ILE A 11 4.02 9.08 2.30
N LEU A 12 3.74 10.06 3.16
CA LEU A 12 2.40 10.33 3.67
C LEU A 12 1.56 11.25 2.77
N GLY A 13 2.14 11.86 1.74
CA GLY A 13 1.40 12.56 0.69
C GLY A 13 2.02 13.85 0.15
N ASP A 14 3.12 14.33 0.73
CA ASP A 14 3.86 15.49 0.22
C ASP A 14 4.78 15.10 -0.94
N ASN A 15 4.15 14.72 -2.05
CA ASN A 15 4.80 14.28 -3.28
C ASN A 15 4.05 14.79 -4.51
N PRO A 16 4.64 14.72 -5.72
CA PRO A 16 4.01 15.25 -6.94
C PRO A 16 2.63 14.67 -7.27
N LEU A 17 2.34 13.45 -6.80
CA LEU A 17 1.04 12.81 -7.01
C LEU A 17 -0.01 13.20 -5.96
N GLN A 18 0.37 13.92 -4.89
CA GLN A 18 -0.48 14.25 -3.74
C GLN A 18 -1.22 13.00 -3.22
N MET A 19 -0.49 11.89 -3.11
CA MET A 19 -1.00 10.58 -2.74
C MET A 19 -0.17 10.01 -1.60
N SER A 20 -0.80 9.52 -0.55
CA SER A 20 -0.11 8.73 0.46
C SER A 20 0.24 7.36 -0.11
N TYR A 21 1.48 6.91 0.07
CA TYR A 21 1.89 5.53 -0.21
C TYR A 21 1.57 4.58 0.96
N MET A 22 0.91 5.07 2.02
CA MET A 22 0.33 4.27 3.09
C MET A 22 -1.16 4.06 2.84
N VAL A 23 -1.57 2.79 2.72
CA VAL A 23 -2.95 2.41 2.46
C VAL A 23 -3.88 2.88 3.59
N GLY A 24 -4.95 3.58 3.22
CA GLY A 24 -5.95 4.09 4.16
C GLY A 24 -5.56 5.38 4.89
N TYR A 25 -4.44 6.02 4.53
CA TYR A 25 -4.03 7.30 5.06
C TYR A 25 -4.18 8.43 4.03
N GLY A 26 -4.65 9.60 4.47
CA GLY A 26 -4.85 10.76 3.59
C GLY A 26 -6.04 10.63 2.63
N ALA A 27 -6.25 11.65 1.80
CA ALA A 27 -7.38 11.73 0.88
C ALA A 27 -7.23 10.82 -0.36
N ARG A 28 -5.99 10.46 -0.72
CA ARG A 28 -5.65 9.61 -1.87
C ARG A 28 -4.57 8.62 -1.46
N TYR A 29 -4.79 7.34 -1.73
CA TYR A 29 -3.87 6.25 -1.41
C TYR A 29 -4.04 5.08 -2.41
N PRO A 30 -3.05 4.16 -2.53
CA PRO A 30 -3.13 2.97 -3.36
C PRO A 30 -4.34 2.10 -3.05
N GLN A 31 -5.08 1.72 -4.08
CA GLN A 31 -6.26 0.87 -3.95
C GLN A 31 -6.04 -0.54 -4.50
N ARG A 32 -4.98 -0.76 -5.27
CA ARG A 32 -4.74 -2.00 -6.03
C ARG A 32 -3.35 -2.57 -5.73
N ILE A 33 -3.02 -2.67 -4.45
CA ILE A 33 -1.74 -3.18 -3.96
C ILE A 33 -1.53 -4.67 -4.26
N HIS A 34 -0.26 -5.08 -4.47
CA HIS A 34 0.14 -6.48 -4.67
C HIS A 34 0.04 -7.28 -3.37
N HIS A 35 -1.18 -7.52 -2.87
CA HIS A 35 -1.39 -8.30 -1.65
C HIS A 35 -2.56 -9.27 -1.82
N ARG A 36 -2.28 -10.57 -1.67
CA ARG A 36 -3.27 -11.64 -1.91
C ARG A 36 -4.45 -11.58 -0.95
N GLY A 37 -4.20 -11.41 0.35
CA GLY A 37 -5.27 -11.33 1.36
C GLY A 37 -6.15 -10.09 1.19
N SER A 38 -5.60 -9.01 0.62
CA SER A 38 -6.34 -7.77 0.37
C SER A 38 -7.17 -7.86 -0.91
N SER A 39 -6.64 -8.51 -1.95
CA SER A 39 -7.26 -8.58 -3.29
C SER A 39 -8.34 -9.66 -3.45
N LEU A 40 -8.34 -10.71 -2.63
CA LEU A 40 -9.36 -11.77 -2.65
C LEU A 40 -10.61 -11.38 -1.85
N PRO A 41 -11.81 -11.86 -2.21
CA PRO A 41 -13.00 -11.67 -1.39
C PRO A 41 -12.80 -12.30 -0.01
N SER A 42 -13.41 -11.71 1.02
CA SER A 42 -13.41 -12.30 2.36
C SER A 42 -14.16 -13.64 2.38
N VAL A 43 -13.87 -14.47 3.38
CA VAL A 43 -14.59 -15.74 3.60
C VAL A 43 -16.10 -15.51 3.80
N GLN A 44 -16.50 -14.35 4.35
CA GLN A 44 -17.91 -13.99 4.49
C GLN A 44 -18.58 -13.76 3.12
N ALA A 45 -17.90 -13.10 2.19
CA ALA A 45 -18.43 -12.81 0.85
C ALA A 45 -18.29 -14.01 -0.12
N HIS A 46 -17.30 -14.88 0.11
CA HIS A 46 -17.04 -16.06 -0.69
C HIS A 46 -16.58 -17.23 0.21
N PRO A 47 -17.52 -17.98 0.81
CA PRO A 47 -17.19 -19.04 1.77
C PRO A 47 -16.62 -20.30 1.11
N ALA A 48 -16.80 -20.45 -0.21
CA ALA A 48 -16.25 -21.56 -0.96
C ALA A 48 -14.72 -21.44 -1.11
N HIS A 49 -14.05 -22.59 -1.21
CA HIS A 49 -12.61 -22.61 -1.42
C HIS A 49 -12.23 -22.04 -2.80
N ILE A 50 -11.28 -21.12 -2.83
CA ILE A 50 -10.72 -20.58 -4.08
C ILE A 50 -9.65 -21.54 -4.59
N GLY A 51 -9.94 -22.23 -5.69
CA GLY A 51 -9.05 -23.22 -6.29
C GLY A 51 -7.71 -22.66 -6.78
N CYS A 52 -6.78 -23.56 -7.10
CA CYS A 52 -5.48 -23.20 -7.68
C CYS A 52 -5.68 -22.37 -8.97
N LYS A 53 -4.93 -21.28 -9.11
CA LYS A 53 -5.03 -20.29 -10.21
C LYS A 53 -6.38 -19.57 -10.36
N ALA A 54 -7.44 -19.93 -9.62
CA ALA A 54 -8.70 -19.20 -9.63
C ALA A 54 -8.55 -17.77 -9.07
N GLY A 55 -7.47 -17.50 -8.34
CA GLY A 55 -7.06 -16.18 -7.87
C GLY A 55 -6.71 -15.18 -8.99
N SER A 56 -6.36 -15.65 -10.20
CA SER A 56 -5.81 -14.80 -11.27
C SER A 56 -6.77 -13.71 -11.73
N ARG A 57 -8.09 -13.96 -11.71
CA ARG A 57 -9.10 -12.93 -12.01
C ARG A 57 -9.08 -11.76 -11.03
N TYR A 58 -8.78 -12.03 -9.75
CA TYR A 58 -8.66 -10.98 -8.73
C TYR A 58 -7.34 -10.25 -8.89
N PHE A 59 -6.26 -10.97 -9.19
CA PHE A 59 -4.95 -10.38 -9.47
C PHE A 59 -4.93 -9.45 -10.69
N LEU A 60 -5.69 -9.76 -11.75
CA LEU A 60 -5.77 -8.96 -12.97
C LEU A 60 -6.93 -7.95 -12.99
N SER A 61 -7.81 -7.96 -11.99
CA SER A 61 -8.99 -7.08 -11.96
C SER A 61 -8.59 -5.60 -12.00
N PRO A 62 -9.33 -4.72 -12.69
CA PRO A 62 -9.14 -3.28 -12.61
C PRO A 62 -9.71 -2.68 -11.32
N ASN A 63 -10.53 -3.43 -10.57
CA ASN A 63 -11.18 -2.94 -9.37
C ASN A 63 -10.20 -2.79 -8.20
N PRO A 64 -10.51 -1.89 -7.24
CA PRO A 64 -9.85 -1.85 -5.94
C PRO A 64 -9.80 -3.22 -5.26
N ASN A 65 -8.82 -3.41 -4.38
CA ASN A 65 -8.81 -4.55 -3.49
C ASN A 65 -10.03 -4.49 -2.54
N PRO A 66 -10.82 -5.57 -2.41
CA PRO A 66 -12.04 -5.57 -1.60
C PRO A 66 -11.78 -5.40 -0.11
N ASN A 67 -10.60 -5.79 0.40
CA ASN A 67 -10.24 -5.60 1.80
C ASN A 67 -9.10 -4.57 1.89
N LEU A 68 -9.36 -3.44 2.53
CA LEU A 68 -8.36 -2.39 2.73
C LEU A 68 -7.29 -2.87 3.73
N LEU A 69 -6.03 -2.94 3.29
CA LEU A 69 -4.91 -3.31 4.17
C LEU A 69 -4.36 -2.05 4.86
N VAL A 70 -5.14 -1.51 5.80
CA VAL A 70 -4.84 -0.23 6.46
C VAL A 70 -3.44 -0.23 7.08
N GLY A 71 -2.69 0.84 6.84
CA GLY A 71 -1.34 1.04 7.37
C GLY A 71 -0.23 0.35 6.57
N ALA A 72 -0.55 -0.45 5.55
CA ALA A 72 0.47 -1.03 4.68
C ALA A 72 1.12 0.06 3.84
N VAL A 73 2.46 0.10 3.85
CA VAL A 73 3.23 0.99 2.97
C VAL A 73 3.74 0.18 1.79
N VAL A 74 3.44 0.66 0.59
CA VAL A 74 3.86 0.02 -0.66
C VAL A 74 5.30 0.42 -1.01
N GLY A 75 5.91 -0.26 -1.99
CA GLY A 75 7.24 0.08 -2.50
C GLY A 75 7.40 1.55 -2.94
N GLY A 76 6.30 2.16 -3.41
CA GLY A 76 6.23 3.58 -3.73
C GLY A 76 6.42 3.84 -5.23
N PRO A 77 6.66 5.09 -5.63
CA PRO A 77 6.75 5.45 -7.04
C PRO A 77 8.08 5.01 -7.64
N ASN A 78 8.13 4.95 -8.96
CA ASN A 78 9.38 4.75 -9.68
C ASN A 78 10.26 6.03 -9.67
N SER A 79 11.40 5.99 -10.35
CA SER A 79 12.36 7.11 -10.40
C SER A 79 11.85 8.39 -11.05
N THR A 80 10.66 8.38 -11.67
CA THR A 80 10.02 9.54 -12.27
C THR A 80 8.77 9.97 -11.50
N ASP A 81 8.66 9.59 -10.22
CA ASP A 81 7.50 9.83 -9.36
C ASP A 81 6.19 9.20 -9.86
N ALA A 82 6.26 8.25 -10.80
CA ALA A 82 5.07 7.61 -11.35
C ALA A 82 4.67 6.39 -10.52
N PHE A 83 3.37 6.28 -10.23
CA PHE A 83 2.78 5.18 -9.48
C PHE A 83 1.50 4.69 -10.20
N PRO A 84 1.53 3.50 -10.84
CA PRO A 84 0.40 3.04 -11.66
C PRO A 84 -0.79 2.50 -10.86
N ASP A 85 -0.66 2.33 -9.54
CA ASP A 85 -1.64 1.68 -8.64
C ASP A 85 -2.23 0.39 -9.25
N SER A 86 -1.37 -0.62 -9.41
CA SER A 86 -1.71 -1.81 -10.17
C SER A 86 -0.98 -3.04 -9.65
N ARG A 87 -1.74 -4.08 -9.24
CA ARG A 87 -1.19 -5.29 -8.62
C ARG A 87 -0.06 -5.96 -9.41
N PRO A 88 -0.07 -6.02 -10.75
CA PRO A 88 1.05 -6.63 -11.48
C PRO A 88 2.38 -5.85 -11.39
N TYR A 89 2.35 -4.57 -11.05
CA TYR A 89 3.53 -3.72 -10.83
C TYR A 89 3.97 -3.88 -9.38
N PHE A 90 4.57 -5.03 -9.07
CA PHE A 90 4.89 -5.40 -7.69
C PHE A 90 6.00 -4.53 -7.11
N GLN A 91 6.95 -4.06 -7.91
CA GLN A 91 8.03 -3.18 -7.44
C GLN A 91 7.48 -1.92 -6.76
N GLU A 92 6.44 -1.33 -7.32
CA GLU A 92 5.77 -0.15 -6.78
C GLU A 92 4.70 -0.52 -5.74
N SER A 93 3.89 -1.55 -6.02
CA SER A 93 2.64 -1.81 -5.28
C SER A 93 2.73 -2.87 -4.18
N GLU A 94 3.89 -3.51 -3.99
CA GLU A 94 4.08 -4.56 -2.99
C GLU A 94 4.30 -3.96 -1.59
N PRO A 95 3.44 -4.29 -0.60
CA PRO A 95 3.72 -3.98 0.79
C PRO A 95 4.54 -5.09 1.42
N THR A 96 5.47 -4.73 2.31
CA THR A 96 6.27 -5.72 3.03
C THR A 96 6.50 -5.32 4.48
N THR A 97 6.72 -6.32 5.32
CA THR A 97 6.99 -6.11 6.76
C THR A 97 8.25 -5.29 6.99
N TYR A 98 9.28 -5.43 6.14
CA TYR A 98 10.54 -4.70 6.27
C TYR A 98 10.45 -3.23 5.81
N ILE A 99 9.44 -2.85 5.01
CA ILE A 99 9.13 -1.44 4.73
C ILE A 99 8.44 -0.81 5.96
N ASN A 100 7.44 -1.50 6.51
CA ASN A 100 6.67 -1.00 7.65
C ASN A 100 7.47 -0.94 8.96
N ALA A 101 8.33 -1.93 9.24
CA ALA A 101 9.06 -2.05 10.50
C ALA A 101 9.89 -0.78 10.86
N PRO A 102 10.77 -0.25 10.00
CA PRO A 102 11.51 0.97 10.31
C PRO A 102 10.61 2.21 10.36
N LEU A 103 9.57 2.28 9.52
CA LEU A 103 8.66 3.42 9.51
C LEU A 103 7.87 3.53 10.83
N VAL A 104 7.42 2.41 11.40
CA VAL A 104 6.74 2.40 12.70
C VAL A 104 7.64 3.02 13.78
N GLY A 105 8.93 2.68 13.79
CA GLY A 105 9.89 3.27 14.72
C GLY A 105 10.05 4.78 14.54
N LEU A 106 10.13 5.26 13.30
CA LEU A 106 10.21 6.69 13.00
C LEU A 106 8.94 7.44 13.41
N LEU A 107 7.76 6.89 13.11
CA LEU A 107 6.48 7.49 13.48
C LEU A 107 6.29 7.52 14.99
N ALA A 108 6.70 6.47 15.71
CA ALA A 108 6.66 6.45 17.16
C ALA A 108 7.58 7.52 17.77
N PHE A 109 8.79 7.68 17.23
CA PHE A 109 9.70 8.75 17.62
C PHE A 109 9.05 10.12 17.40
N PHE A 110 8.48 10.37 16.22
CA PHE A 110 7.83 11.65 15.94
C PHE A 110 6.64 11.91 16.85
N SER A 111 5.80 10.91 17.11
CA SER A 111 4.67 11.02 18.03
C SER A 111 5.07 11.32 19.49
N ALA A 112 6.30 10.98 19.90
CA ALA A 112 6.76 11.18 21.27
C ALA A 112 7.53 12.50 21.46
N HIS A 113 8.01 13.11 20.37
CA HIS A 113 8.95 14.23 20.41
C HIS A 113 8.47 15.48 19.64
N TYR A 114 7.30 15.41 19.00
CA TYR A 114 6.60 16.50 18.35
C TYR A 114 5.12 16.47 18.74
#